data_AF-A0A7W1RGG5-F1
#
_entry.id   AF-A0A7W1RGG5-F1
#
_cell.length_a   1.000
_cell.length_b   1.000
_cell.length_c   1.000
_cell.angle_alpha   90.00
_cell.angle_beta   90.00
_cell.angle_gamma   90.00
#
_symmetry.space_group_name_H-M   'P 1'
#
loop_
_entity.id
_entity.type
_entity.pdbx_description
1 polymer ?
#
loop_
_entity_poly.entity_id
_entity_poly.type
_entity_poly.pdbx_seq_one_letter_code
_entity_poly.pdbx_strand_id
1 'polypeptide(L)'
;MSSLLSVTKLQSDYTGVPSTSEPLVKTYSPEKTPTDEKISELVKKYHTYNSDYEHPYRDPKGRPQLLDALLTECRLPFAIHSINKYTQETENDIKSIVTLMPDTLHCVLGRLKSRGTVTPLVAACHNEHIPPHIIKFLIENGADPSETVEVNGKPVSIVESLLCGTEKKYCTKEEQTEIEKDLARADAIKKIFAEFSSPKESKEES
;
A
#
# COMPACT_ATOMS: atom_id res chain seq x y z
N MET A 1 23.83 40.90 20.61
CA MET A 1 22.82 41.96 20.43
C MET A 1 21.46 41.26 20.28
N SER A 2 20.75 41.08 21.40
CA SER A 2 19.46 40.38 21.45
C SER A 2 18.34 41.30 20.98
N SER A 3 17.63 40.92 19.93
CA SER A 3 16.42 41.60 19.47
C SER A 3 15.20 40.88 20.02
N LEU A 4 14.56 41.50 21.01
CA LEU A 4 13.27 41.08 21.58
C LEU A 4 12.15 41.53 20.62
N LEU A 5 11.42 40.58 20.03
CA LEU A 5 10.19 40.85 19.30
C LEU A 5 9.00 40.71 20.26
N SER A 6 8.34 41.84 20.53
CA SER A 6 7.11 41.92 21.32
C SER A 6 5.93 41.36 20.54
N VAL A 7 5.24 40.39 21.14
CA VAL A 7 3.98 39.82 20.63
C VAL A 7 2.81 40.66 21.17
N THR A 8 2.18 41.44 20.30
CA THR A 8 0.94 42.16 20.59
C THR A 8 -0.26 41.21 20.52
N LYS A 9 -0.96 41.07 21.64
CA LYS A 9 -2.26 40.38 21.75
C LYS A 9 -3.35 41.22 21.07
N LEU A 10 -3.95 40.69 20.01
CA LEU A 10 -5.21 41.20 19.46
C LEU A 10 -6.37 40.54 20.20
N GLN A 11 -7.04 41.29 21.08
CA GLN A 11 -8.36 40.92 21.61
C GLN A 11 -9.41 41.38 20.59
N SER A 12 -10.10 40.43 19.95
CA SER A 12 -11.25 40.74 19.10
C SER A 12 -12.53 40.55 19.89
N ASP A 13 -13.24 41.65 20.12
CA ASP A 13 -14.57 41.69 20.73
C ASP A 13 -15.60 41.06 19.77
N TYR A 14 -15.98 39.82 20.04
CA TYR A 14 -17.05 39.14 19.31
C TYR A 14 -18.41 39.52 19.91
N THR A 15 -19.12 40.42 19.24
CA THR A 15 -20.50 40.80 19.55
C THR A 15 -21.46 39.66 19.22
N GLY A 16 -22.39 39.41 20.15
CA GLY A 16 -23.29 38.25 20.17
C GLY A 16 -24.08 37.98 18.89
N VAL A 17 -24.05 36.70 18.49
CA VAL A 17 -24.90 36.14 17.43
C VAL A 17 -26.24 35.73 18.06
N PRO A 18 -27.38 36.09 17.48
CA PRO A 18 -28.70 35.70 17.98
C PRO A 18 -28.92 34.19 17.85
N SER A 19 -29.33 33.57 18.97
CA SER A 19 -29.69 32.17 19.08
C SER A 19 -30.95 31.87 18.28
N THR A 20 -30.78 31.44 17.03
CA THR A 20 -31.83 30.81 16.25
C THR A 20 -31.88 29.34 16.64
N SER A 21 -32.95 28.94 17.33
CA SER A 21 -33.26 27.55 17.64
C SER A 21 -33.50 26.79 16.34
N GLU A 22 -32.47 26.15 15.81
CA GLU A 22 -32.58 25.28 14.65
C GLU A 22 -33.48 24.07 14.96
N PRO A 23 -34.37 23.69 14.03
CA PRO A 23 -35.18 22.50 14.19
C PRO A 23 -34.27 21.26 14.22
N LEU A 24 -34.49 20.37 15.18
CA LEU A 24 -33.85 19.06 15.29
C LEU A 24 -34.06 18.28 13.99
N VAL A 25 -33.10 18.39 13.07
CA VAL A 25 -33.02 17.54 11.88
C VAL A 25 -32.81 16.13 12.39
N LYS A 26 -33.84 15.28 12.26
CA LYS A 26 -33.71 13.84 12.50
C LYS A 26 -32.67 13.32 11.51
N THR A 27 -31.45 13.12 11.99
CA THR A 27 -30.38 12.52 11.20
C THR A 27 -30.76 11.09 10.89
N TYR A 28 -31.21 10.86 9.67
CA TYR A 28 -31.45 9.52 9.15
C TYR A 28 -30.08 8.88 8.95
N SER A 29 -29.69 7.93 9.80
CA SER A 29 -28.55 7.05 9.54
C SER A 29 -29.03 5.98 8.56
N PRO A 30 -28.60 5.97 7.30
CA PRO A 30 -28.95 4.88 6.39
C PRO A 30 -28.46 3.55 6.97
N GLU A 31 -29.27 2.51 6.83
CA GLU A 31 -28.85 1.15 7.18
C GLU A 31 -27.61 0.77 6.38
N LYS A 32 -26.59 0.21 7.06
CA LYS A 32 -25.35 -0.21 6.42
C LYS A 32 -25.59 -1.45 5.58
N THR A 33 -25.04 -1.51 4.38
CA THR A 33 -25.09 -2.72 3.58
C THR A 33 -24.10 -3.76 4.12
N PRO A 34 -24.31 -5.07 3.88
CA PRO A 34 -23.32 -6.10 4.24
C PRO A 34 -21.92 -5.83 3.67
N THR A 35 -21.86 -5.18 2.51
CA THR A 35 -20.61 -4.73 1.88
C THR A 35 -19.91 -3.66 2.72
N ASP A 36 -20.66 -2.67 3.21
CA ASP A 36 -20.11 -1.61 4.07
C ASP A 36 -19.59 -2.17 5.41
N GLU A 37 -20.29 -3.15 5.96
CA GLU A 37 -19.86 -3.86 7.16
C GLU A 37 -18.53 -4.59 6.90
N LYS A 38 -18.42 -5.31 5.78
CA LYS A 38 -17.19 -6.04 5.46
C LYS A 38 -16.01 -5.11 5.19
N ILE A 39 -16.24 -4.00 4.50
CA ILE A 39 -15.23 -2.96 4.29
C ILE A 39 -14.79 -2.39 5.66
N SER A 40 -15.75 -2.07 6.54
CA SER A 40 -15.45 -1.57 7.88
C SER A 40 -14.64 -2.57 8.72
N GLU A 41 -14.90 -3.87 8.63
CA GLU A 41 -14.09 -4.91 9.28
C GLU A 41 -12.65 -4.90 8.77
N LEU A 42 -12.46 -4.91 7.45
CA LEU A 42 -11.14 -4.92 6.81
C LEU A 42 -10.35 -3.64 7.16
N VAL A 43 -11.00 -2.48 7.14
CA VAL A 43 -10.38 -1.20 7.53
C VAL A 43 -9.91 -1.20 8.98
N LYS A 44 -10.68 -1.80 9.90
CA LYS A 44 -10.28 -1.95 11.30
C LYS A 44 -9.15 -2.96 11.48
N LYS A 45 -9.18 -4.05 10.72
CA LYS A 45 -8.16 -5.11 10.78
C LYS A 45 -6.80 -4.62 10.28
N TYR A 46 -6.79 -3.88 9.17
CA TYR A 46 -5.59 -3.33 8.51
C TYR A 46 -5.50 -1.81 8.72
N HIS A 47 -5.16 -1.41 9.94
CA HIS A 47 -5.27 -0.02 10.42
C HIS A 47 -3.93 0.68 10.64
N THR A 48 -2.79 -0.02 10.67
CA THR A 48 -1.47 0.58 10.97
C THR A 48 -1.11 1.69 10.00
N TYR A 49 -1.37 1.50 8.70
CA TYR A 49 -1.18 2.60 7.75
C TYR A 49 -2.16 3.76 7.97
N ASN A 50 -3.36 3.52 8.50
CA ASN A 50 -4.30 4.61 8.78
C ASN A 50 -3.89 5.41 10.03
N SER A 51 -3.28 4.77 11.04
CA SER A 51 -2.83 5.45 12.25
C SER A 51 -1.63 6.35 11.99
N ASP A 52 -0.67 5.88 11.19
CA ASP A 52 0.59 6.60 10.96
C ASP A 52 0.45 7.82 10.04
N TYR A 53 -0.60 7.85 9.21
CA TYR A 53 -0.83 8.96 8.29
C TYR A 53 -1.71 10.09 8.85
N GLU A 54 -2.15 10.00 10.12
CA GLU A 54 -2.94 11.01 10.88
C GLU A 54 -4.16 11.64 10.17
N HIS A 55 -4.52 11.24 8.95
CA HIS A 55 -5.67 11.76 8.23
C HIS A 55 -6.10 10.82 7.09
N PRO A 56 -7.26 10.12 7.21
CA PRO A 56 -7.98 9.58 6.06
C PRO A 56 -8.50 10.68 5.10
N TYR A 57 -8.17 11.96 5.36
CA TYR A 57 -8.68 13.13 4.66
C TYR A 57 -7.64 13.84 3.78
N ARG A 58 -6.35 13.46 3.81
CA ARG A 58 -5.33 14.08 2.93
C ARG A 58 -5.29 13.47 1.54
N ASP A 59 -5.70 12.22 1.39
CA ASP A 59 -5.94 11.61 0.09
C ASP A 59 -7.16 10.69 0.17
N PRO A 60 -8.35 11.14 -0.28
CA PRO A 60 -9.56 10.31 -0.28
C PRO A 60 -9.44 9.06 -1.16
N LYS A 61 -8.38 8.94 -1.97
CA LYS A 61 -8.15 7.81 -2.89
C LYS A 61 -7.20 6.75 -2.34
N GLY A 62 -6.36 7.10 -1.37
CA GLY A 62 -5.38 6.17 -0.82
C GLY A 62 -6.01 5.31 0.28
N ARG A 63 -6.67 4.22 -0.08
CA ARG A 63 -7.10 3.17 0.88
C ARG A 63 -5.91 2.22 1.11
N PRO A 64 -5.14 2.33 2.20
CA PRO A 64 -3.87 1.61 2.33
C PRO A 64 -4.04 0.19 2.90
N GLN A 65 -5.28 -0.28 3.09
CA GLN A 65 -5.58 -1.60 3.66
C GLN A 65 -4.90 -2.73 2.87
N LEU A 66 -4.85 -2.59 1.54
CA LEU A 66 -4.17 -3.56 0.69
C LEU A 66 -2.65 -3.57 0.92
N LEU A 67 -2.02 -2.38 1.07
CA LEU A 67 -0.59 -2.27 1.37
C LEU A 67 -0.25 -2.90 2.73
N ASP A 68 -1.04 -2.60 3.75
CA ASP A 68 -0.88 -3.17 5.09
C ASP A 68 -0.97 -4.70 5.04
N ALA A 69 -2.00 -5.24 4.37
CA ALA A 69 -2.16 -6.68 4.18
C ALA A 69 -0.97 -7.32 3.43
N LEU A 70 -0.51 -6.70 2.34
CA LEU A 70 0.62 -7.19 1.53
C LEU A 70 1.98 -7.05 2.22
N LEU A 71 2.10 -6.19 3.22
CA LEU A 71 3.32 -6.03 4.02
C LEU A 71 3.31 -6.87 5.30
N THR A 72 2.26 -7.67 5.55
CA THR A 72 2.21 -8.64 6.65
C THR A 72 3.49 -9.50 6.66
N GLU A 73 4.17 -9.55 7.81
CA GLU A 73 5.41 -10.31 8.03
C GLU A 73 6.62 -9.82 7.20
N CYS A 74 6.51 -8.67 6.51
CA CYS A 74 7.62 -8.13 5.72
C CYS A 74 8.76 -7.64 6.64
N ARG A 75 9.96 -8.19 6.44
CA ARG A 75 11.14 -7.88 7.26
C ARG A 75 11.95 -6.69 6.77
N LEU A 76 11.52 -6.07 5.67
CA LEU A 76 12.21 -4.91 5.12
C LEU A 76 12.03 -3.69 6.04
N PRO A 77 13.07 -2.87 6.26
CA PRO A 77 12.92 -1.72 7.14
C PRO A 77 11.90 -0.72 6.59
N PHE A 78 11.16 -0.08 7.50
CA PHE A 78 10.01 0.80 7.24
C PHE A 78 8.75 0.11 6.70
N ALA A 79 8.77 -1.21 6.46
CA ALA A 79 7.54 -1.95 6.29
C ALA A 79 6.78 -1.94 7.63
N ILE A 80 5.59 -1.39 7.62
CA ILE A 80 4.66 -1.38 8.75
C ILE A 80 3.44 -2.21 8.37
N HIS A 81 2.87 -2.93 9.32
CA HIS A 81 1.72 -3.80 9.09
C HIS A 81 0.99 -4.07 10.40
N SER A 82 -0.31 -4.33 10.30
CA SER A 82 -1.20 -4.59 11.44
C SER A 82 -1.10 -6.04 11.94
N ILE A 83 -0.73 -6.98 11.05
CA ILE A 83 -0.74 -8.42 11.33
C ILE A 83 0.69 -8.95 11.27
N ASN A 84 1.08 -9.76 12.26
CA ASN A 84 2.47 -10.23 12.39
C ASN A 84 2.80 -11.49 11.57
N LYS A 85 1.80 -12.17 11.01
CA LYS A 85 1.99 -13.45 10.32
C LYS A 85 1.09 -13.56 9.11
N TYR A 86 1.66 -13.97 7.98
CA TYR A 86 0.89 -14.24 6.78
C TYR A 86 0.17 -15.60 6.91
N THR A 87 -1.14 -15.61 6.65
CA THR A 87 -1.98 -16.80 6.74
C THR A 87 -2.95 -16.89 5.56
N GLN A 88 -3.66 -18.01 5.42
CA GLN A 88 -4.73 -18.14 4.42
C GLN A 88 -5.85 -17.10 4.63
N GLU A 89 -6.09 -16.67 5.87
CA GLU A 89 -7.05 -15.60 6.18
C GLU A 89 -6.57 -14.27 5.60
N THR A 90 -5.28 -13.94 5.76
CA THR A 90 -4.65 -12.76 5.15
C THR A 90 -4.80 -12.78 3.63
N GLU A 91 -4.62 -13.95 3.00
CA GLU A 91 -4.81 -14.11 1.56
C GLU A 91 -6.25 -13.85 1.12
N ASN A 92 -7.22 -14.40 1.85
CA ASN A 92 -8.64 -14.21 1.58
C ASN A 92 -9.05 -12.74 1.78
N ASP A 93 -8.46 -12.06 2.76
CA ASP A 93 -8.65 -10.64 2.98
C ASP A 93 -8.08 -9.82 1.82
N ILE A 94 -6.88 -10.13 1.32
CA ILE A 94 -6.30 -9.46 0.14
C ILE A 94 -7.26 -9.54 -1.05
N LYS A 95 -7.77 -10.75 -1.35
CA LYS A 95 -8.75 -10.95 -2.43
C LYS A 95 -10.04 -10.16 -2.19
N SER A 96 -10.52 -10.13 -0.95
CA SER A 96 -11.71 -9.37 -0.57
C SER A 96 -11.49 -7.86 -0.71
N ILE A 97 -10.33 -7.35 -0.28
CA ILE A 97 -9.96 -5.93 -0.40
C ILE A 97 -9.94 -5.51 -1.87
N VAL A 98 -9.28 -6.26 -2.74
CA VAL A 98 -9.23 -5.97 -4.19
C VAL A 98 -10.63 -6.00 -4.82
N THR A 99 -11.47 -6.95 -4.42
CA THR A 99 -12.83 -7.09 -4.97
C THR A 99 -13.77 -5.96 -4.51
N LEU A 100 -13.70 -5.59 -3.22
CA LEU A 100 -14.58 -4.58 -2.62
C LEU A 100 -14.09 -3.15 -2.84
N MET A 101 -12.78 -2.98 -3.02
CA MET A 101 -12.08 -1.69 -3.07
C MET A 101 -10.95 -1.73 -4.13
N PRO A 102 -11.28 -1.85 -5.43
CA PRO A 102 -10.29 -2.00 -6.50
C PRO A 102 -9.36 -0.78 -6.64
N ASP A 103 -9.81 0.41 -6.21
CA ASP A 103 -9.02 1.63 -6.13
C ASP A 103 -7.76 1.49 -5.28
N THR A 104 -7.77 0.56 -4.31
CA THR A 104 -6.61 0.25 -3.46
C THR A 104 -5.38 -0.21 -4.24
N LEU A 105 -5.55 -0.79 -5.45
CA LEU A 105 -4.45 -1.29 -6.29
C LEU A 105 -3.46 -0.20 -6.71
N HIS A 106 -3.91 1.04 -6.77
CA HIS A 106 -3.12 2.20 -7.19
C HIS A 106 -2.64 3.05 -6.01
N CYS A 107 -2.73 2.53 -4.79
CA CYS A 107 -2.32 3.26 -3.59
C CYS A 107 -0.80 3.44 -3.55
N VAL A 108 -0.31 4.68 -3.54
CA VAL A 108 1.14 5.00 -3.53
C VAL A 108 1.65 5.37 -2.12
N LEU A 109 0.98 4.91 -1.05
CA LEU A 109 1.34 5.29 0.32
C LEU A 109 2.38 4.37 0.97
N GLY A 110 2.75 3.27 0.32
CA GLY A 110 3.66 2.28 0.89
C GLY A 110 5.07 2.85 1.06
N ARG A 111 5.80 2.38 2.07
CA ARG A 111 7.21 2.75 2.30
C ARG A 111 8.06 1.52 2.52
N LEU A 112 9.23 1.50 1.88
CA LEU A 112 10.26 0.47 2.05
C LEU A 112 11.64 1.13 2.09
N LYS A 113 12.62 0.52 2.76
CA LYS A 113 13.98 1.07 2.82
C LYS A 113 14.58 1.30 1.44
N SER A 114 15.20 2.48 1.29
CA SER A 114 15.87 2.94 0.06
C SER A 114 14.97 2.98 -1.17
N ARG A 115 13.65 2.92 -0.95
CA ARG A 115 12.61 3.05 -1.95
C ARG A 115 11.75 4.24 -1.56
N GLY A 116 11.26 4.98 -2.55
CA GLY A 116 10.31 6.05 -2.33
C GLY A 116 8.94 5.51 -1.88
N THR A 117 7.89 6.14 -2.38
CA THR A 117 6.53 5.59 -2.30
C THR A 117 6.42 4.30 -3.11
N VAL A 118 5.76 3.28 -2.58
CA VAL A 118 5.55 2.00 -3.27
C VAL A 118 4.06 1.67 -3.43
N THR A 119 3.73 1.04 -4.55
CA THR A 119 2.39 0.50 -4.85
C THR A 119 2.18 -0.87 -4.21
N PRO A 120 0.94 -1.36 -4.08
CA PRO A 120 0.63 -2.73 -3.68
C PRO A 120 1.42 -3.78 -4.44
N LEU A 121 1.55 -3.63 -5.76
CA LEU A 121 2.28 -4.60 -6.57
C LEU A 121 3.77 -4.62 -6.21
N VAL A 122 4.39 -3.45 -6.05
CA VAL A 122 5.78 -3.34 -5.59
C VAL A 122 5.93 -3.98 -4.21
N ALA A 123 5.04 -3.68 -3.26
CA ALA A 123 5.08 -4.26 -1.92
C ALA A 123 4.97 -5.80 -1.93
N ALA A 124 4.04 -6.35 -2.73
CA ALA A 124 3.86 -7.78 -2.90
C ALA A 124 5.12 -8.46 -3.48
N CYS A 125 5.76 -7.83 -4.47
CA CYS A 125 6.99 -8.34 -5.08
C CYS A 125 8.15 -8.40 -4.09
N HIS A 126 8.27 -7.41 -3.20
CA HIS A 126 9.35 -7.30 -2.21
C HIS A 126 9.13 -8.12 -0.93
N ASN A 127 7.91 -8.54 -0.63
CA ASN A 127 7.64 -9.35 0.57
C ASN A 127 7.75 -10.85 0.28
N GLU A 128 8.80 -11.51 0.77
CA GLU A 128 9.05 -12.95 0.57
C GLU A 128 7.89 -13.85 1.01
N HIS A 129 7.09 -13.41 1.98
CA HIS A 129 5.94 -14.14 2.51
C HIS A 129 4.71 -14.09 1.58
N ILE A 130 4.67 -13.15 0.63
CA ILE A 130 3.60 -13.09 -0.37
C ILE A 130 3.92 -14.09 -1.49
N PRO A 131 3.04 -15.07 -1.74
CA PRO A 131 3.28 -16.08 -2.74
C PRO A 131 3.09 -15.53 -4.16
N PRO A 132 3.80 -16.07 -5.18
CA PRO A 132 3.73 -15.56 -6.56
C PRO A 132 2.33 -15.55 -7.18
N HIS A 133 1.42 -16.46 -6.76
CA HIS A 133 0.04 -16.46 -7.28
C HIS A 133 -0.76 -15.24 -6.85
N ILE A 134 -0.42 -14.61 -5.72
CA ILE A 134 -1.05 -13.34 -5.31
C ILE A 134 -0.55 -12.18 -6.15
N ILE A 135 0.74 -12.15 -6.51
CA ILE A 135 1.28 -11.17 -7.44
C ILE A 135 0.55 -11.27 -8.79
N LYS A 136 0.39 -12.49 -9.30
CA LYS A 136 -0.38 -12.76 -10.52
C LYS A 136 -1.84 -12.28 -10.38
N PHE A 137 -2.50 -12.60 -9.27
CA PHE A 137 -3.86 -12.14 -8.98
C PHE A 137 -3.97 -10.60 -9.00
N LEU A 138 -3.02 -9.86 -8.43
CA LEU A 138 -3.04 -8.40 -8.46
C LEU A 138 -2.96 -7.84 -9.90
N ILE A 139 -2.10 -8.41 -10.74
CA ILE A 139 -1.96 -8.01 -12.15
C ILE A 139 -3.23 -8.32 -12.94
N GLU A 140 -3.83 -9.50 -12.73
CA GLU A 140 -5.10 -9.88 -13.35
C GLU A 140 -6.25 -8.93 -12.99
N ASN A 141 -6.16 -8.27 -11.82
CA ASN A 141 -7.15 -7.30 -11.36
C ASN A 141 -6.78 -5.83 -11.67
N GLY A 142 -5.74 -5.59 -12.47
CA GLY A 142 -5.43 -4.25 -13.01
C GLY A 142 -4.24 -3.55 -12.37
N ALA A 143 -3.44 -4.24 -11.54
CA ALA A 143 -2.13 -3.71 -11.17
C ALA A 143 -1.18 -3.69 -12.38
N ASP A 144 -0.42 -2.60 -12.55
CA ASP A 144 0.44 -2.40 -13.71
C ASP A 144 1.86 -2.98 -13.47
N PRO A 145 2.26 -4.07 -14.16
CA PRO A 145 3.58 -4.68 -14.01
C PRO A 145 4.72 -3.83 -14.61
N SER A 146 4.40 -2.79 -15.39
CA SER A 146 5.37 -1.88 -15.99
C SER A 146 5.73 -0.69 -15.10
N GLU A 147 5.16 -0.61 -13.90
CA GLU A 147 5.47 0.43 -12.92
C GLU A 147 6.96 0.45 -12.56
N THR A 148 7.46 1.66 -12.28
CA THR A 148 8.81 1.88 -11.78
C THR A 148 8.77 2.32 -10.32
N VAL A 149 9.76 1.90 -9.55
CA VAL A 149 9.99 2.38 -8.19
C VAL A 149 11.23 3.26 -8.17
N GLU A 150 11.20 4.33 -7.37
CA GLU A 150 12.40 5.15 -7.16
C GLU A 150 13.33 4.45 -6.15
N VAL A 151 14.54 4.11 -6.59
CA VAL A 151 15.62 3.58 -5.74
C VAL A 151 16.78 4.57 -5.77
N ASN A 152 17.12 5.12 -4.60
CA ASN A 152 18.17 6.16 -4.46
C ASN A 152 18.00 7.33 -5.45
N GLY A 153 16.77 7.82 -5.66
CA GLY A 153 16.48 8.93 -6.58
C GLY A 153 16.43 8.56 -8.06
N LYS A 154 16.52 7.27 -8.41
CA LYS A 154 16.46 6.80 -9.81
C LYS A 154 15.25 5.89 -10.02
N PRO A 155 14.45 6.10 -11.07
CA PRO A 155 13.39 5.16 -11.42
C PRO A 155 14.02 3.86 -11.93
N VAL A 156 13.62 2.74 -11.35
CA VAL A 156 14.02 1.39 -11.76
C VAL A 156 12.79 0.52 -11.91
N SER A 157 12.84 -0.49 -12.77
CA SER A 157 11.75 -1.46 -12.86
C SER A 157 11.61 -2.26 -11.56
N ILE A 158 10.43 -2.84 -11.32
CA ILE A 158 10.19 -3.68 -10.14
C ILE A 158 11.22 -4.83 -10.07
N VAL A 159 11.47 -5.50 -11.18
CA VAL A 159 12.41 -6.64 -11.25
C VAL A 159 13.84 -6.20 -10.93
N GLU A 160 14.32 -5.10 -11.52
CA GLU A 160 15.65 -4.55 -11.20
C GLU A 160 15.75 -4.14 -9.72
N SER A 161 14.67 -3.60 -9.15
CA SER A 161 14.66 -3.18 -7.75
C SER A 161 14.80 -4.33 -6.75
N LEU A 162 14.42 -5.56 -7.13
CA LEU A 162 14.60 -6.78 -6.32
C LEU A 162 16.07 -7.22 -6.31
N LEU A 163 16.78 -6.99 -7.41
CA LEU A 163 18.20 -7.32 -7.55
C LEU A 163 19.11 -6.27 -6.90
N CYS A 164 18.58 -5.11 -6.51
CA CYS A 164 19.36 -4.04 -5.91
C CYS A 164 19.87 -4.43 -4.51
N GLY A 165 21.14 -4.85 -4.44
CA GLY A 165 21.83 -5.22 -3.19
C GLY A 165 22.46 -6.61 -3.22
N THR A 166 22.16 -7.43 -4.22
CA THR A 166 22.74 -8.77 -4.40
C THR A 166 24.20 -8.73 -4.85
N GLU A 167 24.66 -7.59 -5.40
CA GLU A 167 26.05 -7.40 -5.87
C GLU A 167 27.10 -7.29 -4.75
N LYS A 168 26.67 -7.22 -3.49
CA LYS A 168 27.58 -7.09 -2.38
C LYS A 168 28.39 -8.37 -2.22
N LYS A 169 29.71 -8.17 -2.09
CA LYS A 169 30.73 -9.22 -1.99
C LYS A 169 30.65 -9.86 -0.59
N TYR A 170 29.74 -10.82 -0.41
CA TYR A 170 29.45 -11.43 0.90
C TYR A 170 30.22 -12.73 1.15
N CYS A 171 30.39 -13.01 2.45
CA CYS A 171 31.48 -13.84 3.01
C CYS A 171 30.96 -14.96 3.94
N THR A 172 29.64 -15.14 4.11
CA THR A 172 29.03 -16.22 4.91
C THR A 172 28.08 -17.11 4.10
N LYS A 173 27.81 -18.33 4.57
CA LYS A 173 26.92 -19.29 3.88
C LYS A 173 25.44 -18.94 4.04
N GLU A 174 25.04 -18.31 5.15
CA GLU A 174 23.66 -17.86 5.35
C GLU A 174 23.28 -16.78 4.34
N GLU A 175 24.15 -15.78 4.12
CA GLU A 175 23.92 -14.70 3.15
C GLU A 175 23.78 -15.24 1.71
N GLN A 176 24.55 -16.27 1.33
CA GLN A 176 24.43 -16.91 0.02
C GLN A 176 23.06 -17.55 -0.19
N THR A 177 22.53 -18.21 0.85
CA THR A 177 21.21 -18.87 0.78
C THR A 177 20.08 -17.85 0.63
N GLU A 178 20.19 -16.69 1.28
CA GLU A 178 19.21 -15.60 1.15
C GLU A 178 19.25 -14.99 -0.26
N ILE A 179 20.45 -14.74 -0.80
CA ILE A 179 20.62 -14.23 -2.17
C ILE A 179 20.03 -15.20 -3.22
N GLU A 180 20.25 -16.51 -3.06
CA GLU A 180 19.67 -17.52 -3.97
C GLU A 180 18.14 -17.50 -3.95
N LYS A 181 17.52 -17.28 -2.78
CA LYS A 181 16.07 -17.13 -2.66
C LYS A 181 15.56 -15.87 -3.34
N ASP A 182 16.24 -14.75 -3.15
CA ASP A 182 15.87 -13.47 -3.78
C ASP A 182 15.99 -13.56 -5.31
N LEU A 183 17.04 -14.19 -5.83
CA LEU A 183 17.21 -14.45 -7.26
C LEU A 183 16.09 -15.35 -7.80
N ALA A 184 15.79 -16.45 -7.12
CA ALA A 184 14.70 -17.35 -7.52
C ALA A 184 13.34 -16.64 -7.52
N ARG A 185 13.11 -15.75 -6.54
CA ARG A 185 11.90 -14.93 -6.47
C ARG A 185 11.83 -13.92 -7.62
N ALA A 186 12.94 -13.22 -7.91
CA ALA A 186 13.02 -12.29 -9.03
C ALA A 186 12.74 -12.98 -10.37
N ASP A 187 13.28 -14.18 -10.59
CA ASP A 187 13.03 -14.98 -11.79
C ASP A 187 11.55 -15.41 -11.90
N ALA A 188 10.94 -15.82 -10.79
CA ALA A 188 9.51 -16.16 -10.76
C ALA A 188 8.63 -14.95 -11.12
N ILE A 189 8.92 -13.77 -10.56
CA ILE A 189 8.21 -12.53 -10.85
C ILE A 189 8.42 -12.11 -12.31
N LYS A 190 9.65 -12.19 -12.81
CA LYS A 190 9.99 -11.89 -14.21
C LYS A 190 9.20 -12.78 -15.17
N LYS A 191 9.04 -14.07 -14.85
CA LYS A 191 8.22 -15.00 -15.64
C LYS A 191 6.75 -14.57 -15.65
N ILE A 192 6.19 -14.22 -14.49
CA ILE A 192 4.82 -13.69 -14.40
C ILE A 192 4.67 -12.46 -15.29
N PHE A 193 5.59 -11.49 -15.20
CA PHE A 193 5.49 -10.25 -15.97
C PHE A 193 5.57 -10.49 -17.48
N ALA A 194 6.37 -11.47 -17.91
CA ALA A 194 6.46 -11.88 -19.32
C ALA A 194 5.13 -12.47 -19.86
N GLU A 195 4.36 -13.18 -19.01
CA GLU A 195 3.03 -13.69 -19.39
C GLU A 195 2.05 -12.56 -19.75
N PHE A 196 2.16 -11.40 -19.08
CA PHE A 196 1.28 -10.25 -19.32
C PHE A 196 1.83 -9.23 -20.31
N SER A 197 3.13 -9.27 -20.62
CA SER A 197 3.77 -8.39 -21.61
C SER A 197 3.62 -8.89 -23.04
N SER A 198 3.29 -10.17 -23.23
CA SER A 198 3.08 -10.74 -24.55
C SER A 198 1.80 -10.16 -25.17
N PRO A 199 1.84 -9.54 -26.37
CA PRO A 199 0.64 -9.05 -27.01
C PRO A 199 -0.33 -10.21 -27.11
N LYS A 200 -1.52 -10.08 -26.51
CA LYS A 200 -2.61 -11.02 -26.75
C LYS A 200 -2.89 -10.90 -28.24
N GLU A 201 -2.40 -11.85 -29.03
CA GLU A 201 -2.78 -11.99 -30.43
C GLU A 201 -4.30 -12.00 -30.42
N SER A 202 -4.89 -10.88 -30.85
CA SER A 202 -6.31 -10.73 -30.96
C SER A 202 -6.74 -11.76 -31.99
N LYS A 203 -7.24 -12.91 -31.52
CA LYS A 203 -8.03 -13.79 -32.35
C LYS A 203 -9.24 -12.95 -32.75
N GLU A 204 -9.14 -12.32 -33.92
CA GLU A 204 -10.28 -11.81 -34.65
C GLU A 204 -11.23 -12.99 -34.82
N GLU A 205 -12.28 -13.04 -34.01
CA GLU A 205 -13.44 -13.88 -34.27
C GLU A 205 -14.15 -13.27 -35.48
N SER A 206 -13.81 -13.81 -36.65
CA SER A 206 -14.50 -13.63 -37.93
C SER A 206 -15.76 -14.47 -38.01
#